data_AF-A0A7K0KVM4-F1
#
_entry.id   AF-A0A7K0KVM4-F1
#
_cell.length_a   1.000
_cell.length_b   1.000
_cell.length_c   1.000
_cell.angle_alpha   90.00
_cell.angle_beta   90.00
_cell.angle_gamma   90.00
#
_symmetry.space_group_name_H-M   'P 1'
#
loop_
_entity.id
_entity.type
_entity.pdbx_description
1 polymer ?
#
loop_
_entity_poly.entity_id
_entity_poly.type
_entity_poly.pdbx_seq_one_letter_code
_entity_poly.pdbx_strand_id
1 'polypeptide(L)'
;MAGNSSRRGAVRGSKKGATTGSGGNNKKRMSAKGPTPKAEDRPYHAAAKRKAAATKKGAPRRPSQKPVRPKGGGELVAGRNAVVEALRAGVPSTELIVARGVDIDDRITESLKLALDLHLPIREVHRAEIEGLSGSSQGILLA
;
A
#
# COMPACT_ATOMS: atom_id res chain seq x y z
N MET A 1 -73.26 60.03 44.87
CA MET A 1 -74.05 58.91 44.33
C MET A 1 -73.11 57.90 43.68
N ALA A 2 -73.22 56.62 44.05
CA ALA A 2 -72.55 55.50 43.41
C ALA A 2 -73.52 54.75 42.49
N GLY A 3 -73.03 54.23 41.36
CA GLY A 3 -73.58 53.05 40.72
C GLY A 3 -74.33 53.25 39.39
N ASN A 4 -73.58 53.23 38.27
CA ASN A 4 -74.05 52.51 37.09
C ASN A 4 -72.97 51.48 36.68
N SER A 5 -72.86 50.45 37.52
CA SER A 5 -72.08 49.25 37.21
C SER A 5 -72.97 48.31 36.39
N SER A 6 -72.99 48.49 35.07
CA SER A 6 -73.49 47.44 34.19
C SER A 6 -72.44 46.32 34.19
N ARG A 7 -72.74 45.19 34.85
CA ARG A 7 -71.92 43.98 34.79
C ARG A 7 -71.81 43.55 33.32
N ARG A 8 -70.70 43.88 32.64
CA ARG A 8 -70.40 43.31 31.33
C ARG A 8 -70.10 41.83 31.54
N GLY A 9 -70.99 40.96 31.06
CA GLY A 9 -70.80 39.51 31.06
C GLY A 9 -69.54 39.10 30.30
N ALA A 10 -69.10 37.86 30.49
CA ALA A 10 -67.86 37.33 29.93
C ALA A 10 -67.83 37.43 28.39
N VAL A 11 -66.88 38.22 27.87
CA VAL A 11 -66.59 38.30 26.42
C VAL A 11 -65.98 36.98 25.97
N ARG A 12 -66.72 36.21 25.17
CA ARG A 12 -66.21 34.94 24.60
C ARG A 12 -65.49 35.24 23.29
N GLY A 13 -64.15 35.30 23.33
CA GLY A 13 -63.33 35.23 22.12
C GLY A 13 -63.50 33.88 21.42
N SER A 14 -63.46 33.84 20.09
CA SER A 14 -63.50 32.59 19.34
C SER A 14 -62.29 31.74 19.70
N LYS A 15 -62.54 30.53 20.23
CA LYS A 15 -61.46 29.57 20.53
C LYS A 15 -60.85 29.10 19.21
N LYS A 16 -59.51 29.05 19.16
CA LYS A 16 -58.76 28.44 18.05
C LYS A 16 -59.34 27.04 17.78
N GLY A 17 -59.83 26.83 16.56
CA GLY A 17 -60.38 25.54 16.13
C GLY A 17 -59.35 24.42 16.27
N ALA A 18 -59.82 23.17 16.30
CA ALA A 18 -58.94 22.01 16.40
C ALA A 18 -57.89 22.05 15.28
N THR A 19 -56.61 21.92 15.64
CA THR A 19 -55.52 21.82 14.68
C THR A 19 -55.76 20.56 13.84
N THR A 20 -56.05 20.70 12.54
CA THR A 20 -56.09 19.58 11.60
C THR A 20 -54.82 18.76 11.73
N GLY A 21 -54.98 17.46 12.03
CA GLY A 21 -53.86 16.56 12.35
C GLY A 21 -52.79 16.54 11.26
N SER A 22 -51.55 16.25 11.64
CA SER A 22 -50.38 16.25 10.76
C SER A 22 -50.37 15.16 9.69
N GLY A 23 -51.51 14.53 9.38
CA GLY A 23 -51.63 13.38 8.47
C GLY A 23 -51.12 13.65 7.04
N GLY A 24 -51.04 14.91 6.62
CA GLY A 24 -50.38 15.32 5.37
C GLY A 24 -48.99 15.94 5.54
N ASN A 25 -48.66 16.41 6.74
CA ASN A 25 -47.36 17.00 7.04
C ASN A 25 -46.36 15.87 7.20
N ASN A 26 -45.51 15.69 6.18
CA ASN A 26 -44.48 14.64 6.05
C ASN A 26 -44.86 13.37 5.27
N LYS A 27 -45.74 13.46 4.25
CA LYS A 27 -45.95 12.35 3.29
C LYS A 27 -44.65 11.75 2.74
N LYS A 28 -43.62 12.57 2.50
CA LYS A 28 -42.27 12.14 2.06
C LYS A 28 -41.49 11.32 3.11
N ARG A 29 -41.82 11.43 4.40
CA ARG A 29 -41.24 10.59 5.46
C ARG A 29 -41.98 9.26 5.60
N MET A 30 -43.27 9.25 5.28
CA MET A 30 -44.13 8.06 5.32
C MET A 30 -44.05 7.23 4.04
N SER A 31 -43.55 7.78 2.93
CA SER A 31 -43.27 7.01 1.73
C SER A 31 -42.19 5.98 2.02
N ALA A 32 -42.47 4.71 1.69
CA ALA A 32 -41.48 3.65 1.74
C ALA A 32 -40.24 4.09 0.94
N LYS A 33 -39.07 4.11 1.61
CA LYS A 33 -37.81 4.21 0.88
C LYS A 33 -37.69 2.93 0.06
N GLY A 34 -37.37 3.07 -1.23
CA GLY A 34 -37.37 1.98 -2.19
C GLY A 34 -36.63 0.73 -1.72
N PRO A 35 -36.83 -0.42 -2.41
CA PRO A 35 -36.27 -1.69 -1.98
C PRO A 35 -34.78 -1.56 -1.70
N THR A 36 -34.35 -2.06 -0.54
CA THR A 36 -32.93 -2.01 -0.18
C THR A 36 -32.13 -2.71 -1.27
N PRO A 37 -31.06 -2.10 -1.81
CA PRO A 37 -30.27 -2.69 -2.90
C PRO A 37 -29.80 -4.10 -2.57
N LYS A 38 -29.49 -4.92 -3.57
CA LYS A 38 -28.98 -6.28 -3.34
C LYS A 38 -27.67 -6.23 -2.52
N ALA A 39 -27.39 -7.28 -1.75
CA ALA A 39 -26.26 -7.34 -0.83
C ALA A 39 -24.89 -7.04 -1.50
N GLU A 40 -24.76 -7.37 -2.78
CA GLU A 40 -23.56 -7.19 -3.58
C GLU A 40 -23.35 -5.76 -4.07
N ASP A 41 -24.41 -4.95 -4.12
CA ASP A 41 -24.37 -3.59 -4.68
C ASP A 41 -24.43 -2.50 -3.58
N ARG A 42 -24.45 -2.91 -2.31
CA ARG A 42 -24.35 -2.04 -1.14
C ARG A 42 -22.86 -1.72 -0.85
N PRO A 43 -22.38 -0.46 -0.98
CA PRO A 43 -20.95 -0.12 -0.91
C PRO A 43 -20.20 -0.59 0.34
N TYR A 44 -20.87 -0.69 1.49
CA TYR A 44 -20.26 -1.08 2.77
C TYR A 44 -20.63 -2.51 3.23
N HIS A 45 -21.35 -3.27 2.41
CA HIS A 45 -21.76 -4.63 2.76
C HIS A 45 -20.66 -5.67 2.45
N ALA A 46 -20.58 -6.74 3.23
CA ALA A 46 -19.54 -7.76 3.09
C ALA A 46 -19.52 -8.42 1.70
N ALA A 47 -20.70 -8.62 1.10
CA ALA A 47 -20.81 -9.20 -0.25
C ALA A 47 -20.26 -8.28 -1.35
N ALA A 48 -20.48 -6.96 -1.25
CA ALA A 48 -19.88 -5.98 -2.17
C ALA A 48 -18.35 -5.97 -2.07
N LYS A 49 -17.81 -6.04 -0.84
CA LYS A 49 -16.37 -6.18 -0.60
C LYS A 49 -15.80 -7.46 -1.21
N ARG A 50 -16.53 -8.59 -1.11
CA ARG A 50 -16.14 -9.88 -1.73
C ARG A 50 -16.16 -9.82 -3.26
N LYS A 51 -17.16 -9.20 -3.89
CA LYS A 51 -17.24 -8.99 -5.35
C LYS A 51 -16.10 -8.10 -5.87
N ALA A 52 -15.77 -7.03 -5.17
CA ALA A 52 -14.63 -6.17 -5.48
C ALA A 52 -13.27 -6.88 -5.31
N ALA A 53 -13.15 -7.79 -4.33
CA ALA A 53 -11.94 -8.60 -4.16
C ALA A 53 -11.79 -9.70 -5.22
N ALA A 54 -12.90 -10.31 -5.66
CA ALA A 54 -12.89 -11.35 -6.69
C ALA A 54 -12.52 -10.79 -8.08
N THR A 55 -13.02 -9.61 -8.44
CA THR A 55 -12.64 -8.92 -9.69
C THR A 55 -11.16 -8.55 -9.71
N LYS A 56 -10.57 -8.15 -8.58
CA LYS A 56 -9.12 -7.93 -8.45
C LYS A 56 -8.26 -9.20 -8.57
N LYS A 57 -8.83 -10.39 -8.34
CA LYS A 57 -8.11 -11.67 -8.50
C LYS A 57 -8.10 -12.19 -9.94
N GLY A 58 -8.95 -11.65 -10.83
CA GLY A 58 -9.03 -12.02 -12.25
C GLY A 58 -8.05 -11.27 -13.15
N ALA A 59 -7.45 -10.17 -12.67
CA ALA A 59 -6.29 -9.59 -13.34
C ALA A 59 -5.11 -10.56 -13.14
N PRO A 60 -4.37 -10.93 -14.20
CA PRO A 60 -3.20 -11.78 -14.05
C PRO A 60 -2.22 -11.05 -13.12
N ARG A 61 -2.16 -11.49 -11.86
CA ARG A 61 -1.05 -11.17 -10.98
C ARG A 61 0.17 -11.71 -11.70
N ARG A 62 0.97 -10.81 -12.30
CA ARG A 62 2.34 -11.10 -12.70
C ARG A 62 2.92 -11.92 -11.55
N PRO A 63 3.32 -13.18 -11.78
CA PRO A 63 3.90 -13.97 -10.72
C PRO A 63 5.03 -13.11 -10.18
N SER A 64 4.99 -12.80 -8.90
CA SER A 64 6.17 -12.34 -8.19
C SER A 64 7.19 -13.43 -8.42
N GLN A 65 8.05 -13.24 -9.42
CA GLN A 65 9.21 -14.07 -9.65
C GLN A 65 10.00 -13.90 -8.36
N LYS A 66 9.81 -14.82 -7.42
CA LYS A 66 10.85 -15.08 -6.42
C LYS A 66 12.09 -15.28 -7.26
N PRO A 67 13.15 -14.46 -7.09
CA PRO A 67 14.38 -14.68 -7.82
C PRO A 67 14.73 -16.13 -7.57
N VAL A 68 14.72 -16.92 -8.64
CA VAL A 68 15.17 -18.30 -8.61
C VAL A 68 16.64 -18.14 -8.29
N ARG A 69 16.99 -18.25 -7.00
CA ARG A 69 18.39 -18.38 -6.59
C ARG A 69 18.92 -19.54 -7.43
N PRO A 70 19.92 -19.34 -8.30
CA PRO A 70 20.46 -20.42 -9.08
C PRO A 70 20.89 -21.52 -8.11
N LYS A 71 20.19 -22.67 -8.18
CA LYS A 71 20.53 -23.89 -7.45
C LYS A 71 21.89 -24.35 -7.99
N GLY A 72 22.97 -23.85 -7.42
CA GLY A 72 24.33 -24.18 -7.85
C GLY A 72 25.39 -23.12 -7.57
N GLY A 73 25.03 -21.92 -7.08
CA GLY A 73 26.01 -20.89 -6.71
C GLY A 73 26.53 -21.10 -5.29
N GLY A 74 27.84 -21.02 -5.09
CA GLY A 74 28.48 -21.02 -3.78
C GLY A 74 28.04 -19.87 -2.86
N GLU A 75 28.72 -19.71 -1.74
CA GLU A 75 28.46 -18.60 -0.82
C GLU A 75 28.78 -17.27 -1.50
N LEU A 76 27.79 -16.37 -1.58
CA LEU A 76 27.96 -15.05 -2.18
C LEU A 76 28.22 -14.01 -1.09
N VAL A 77 29.29 -13.24 -1.24
CA VAL A 77 29.60 -12.10 -0.38
C VAL A 77 29.23 -10.81 -1.11
N ALA A 78 28.38 -9.99 -0.51
CA ALA A 78 27.81 -8.82 -1.17
C ALA A 78 28.02 -7.55 -0.34
N GLY A 79 28.38 -6.44 -1.00
CA GLY A 79 28.63 -5.14 -0.35
C GLY A 79 30.11 -4.76 -0.34
N ARG A 80 30.39 -3.45 -0.36
CA ARG A 80 31.75 -2.92 -0.57
C ARG A 80 32.75 -3.39 0.49
N ASN A 81 32.43 -3.22 1.78
CA ASN A 81 33.33 -3.65 2.85
C ASN A 81 33.49 -5.16 2.90
N ALA A 82 32.39 -5.90 2.79
CA ALA A 82 32.43 -7.35 2.90
C ALA A 82 33.30 -7.98 1.80
N VAL A 83 33.21 -7.46 0.57
CA VAL A 83 34.03 -7.91 -0.55
C VAL A 83 35.51 -7.58 -0.35
N VAL A 84 35.84 -6.35 0.08
CA VAL A 84 37.25 -5.98 0.38
C VAL A 84 37.84 -6.91 1.43
N GLU A 85 37.13 -7.15 2.53
CA GLU A 85 37.63 -8.01 3.62
C GLU A 85 37.77 -9.47 3.17
N ALA A 86 36.83 -9.98 2.36
CA ALA A 86 36.93 -11.33 1.80
C ALA A 86 38.14 -11.48 0.88
N LEU A 87 38.41 -10.48 0.03
CA LEU A 87 39.58 -10.48 -0.85
C LEU A 87 40.89 -10.37 -0.07
N ARG A 88 40.95 -9.53 0.97
CA ARG A 88 42.12 -9.42 1.88
C ARG A 88 42.38 -10.70 2.65
N ALA A 89 41.33 -11.40 3.07
CA ALA A 89 41.43 -12.69 3.75
C ALA A 89 41.79 -13.84 2.80
N GLY A 90 41.86 -13.60 1.49
CA GLY A 90 42.16 -14.63 0.50
C GLY A 90 41.07 -15.70 0.40
N VAL A 91 39.80 -15.31 0.61
CA VAL A 91 38.67 -16.24 0.50
C VAL A 91 38.62 -16.79 -0.93
N PRO A 92 38.63 -18.13 -1.12
CA PRO A 92 38.58 -18.72 -2.44
C PRO A 92 37.30 -18.31 -3.14
N SER A 93 37.47 -17.60 -4.26
CA SER A 93 36.39 -16.98 -5.03
C SER A 93 36.51 -17.38 -6.49
N THR A 94 35.40 -17.42 -7.19
CA THR A 94 35.29 -17.78 -8.61
C THR A 94 35.25 -16.56 -9.51
N GLU A 95 34.53 -15.50 -9.13
CA GLU A 95 34.44 -14.27 -9.92
C GLU A 95 34.12 -13.04 -9.06
N LEU A 96 34.59 -11.87 -9.49
CA LEU A 96 34.16 -10.58 -8.96
C LEU A 96 33.13 -9.97 -9.90
N ILE A 97 31.94 -9.67 -9.39
CA ILE A 97 30.84 -9.10 -10.16
C ILE A 97 30.64 -7.64 -9.75
N VAL A 98 30.68 -6.73 -10.73
CA VAL A 98 30.58 -5.28 -10.51
C VAL A 98 29.39 -4.71 -11.28
N ALA A 99 28.64 -3.82 -10.64
CA ALA A 99 27.52 -3.14 -11.28
C ALA A 99 28.03 -2.05 -12.23
N ARG A 100 27.44 -1.99 -13.42
CA ARG A 100 27.59 -0.83 -14.31
C ARG A 100 27.22 0.47 -13.60
N GLY A 101 28.11 1.46 -13.70
CA GLY A 101 27.90 2.79 -13.13
C GLY A 101 27.91 2.80 -11.59
N VAL A 102 28.62 1.87 -10.95
CA VAL A 102 28.89 1.95 -9.52
C VAL A 102 29.81 3.14 -9.24
N ASP A 103 29.53 3.88 -8.15
CA ASP A 103 30.42 4.94 -7.70
C ASP A 103 31.76 4.34 -7.30
N ILE A 104 32.85 4.80 -7.92
CA ILE A 104 34.19 4.33 -7.62
C ILE A 104 34.68 5.04 -6.36
N ASP A 105 34.69 4.31 -5.24
CA ASP A 105 35.36 4.73 -4.00
C ASP A 105 36.68 3.96 -3.81
N ASP A 106 37.42 4.32 -2.76
CA ASP A 106 38.72 3.69 -2.45
C ASP A 106 38.59 2.16 -2.27
N ARG A 107 37.45 1.70 -1.72
CA ARG A 107 37.17 0.28 -1.46
C ARG A 107 36.91 -0.50 -2.74
N ILE A 108 36.18 0.08 -3.68
CA ILE A 108 35.95 -0.52 -5.00
C ILE A 108 37.27 -0.58 -5.77
N THR A 109 38.06 0.49 -5.70
CA THR A 109 39.38 0.54 -6.33
C THR A 109 40.31 -0.53 -5.75
N GLU A 110 40.32 -0.70 -4.43
CA GLU A 110 41.08 -1.75 -3.76
C GLU A 110 40.57 -3.15 -4.14
N SER A 111 39.25 -3.37 -4.15
CA SER A 111 38.66 -4.65 -4.53
C SER A 111 39.04 -5.06 -5.96
N LEU A 112 39.05 -4.11 -6.90
CA LEU A 112 39.45 -4.35 -8.29
C LEU A 112 40.94 -4.71 -8.39
N LYS A 113 41.80 -4.04 -7.63
CA LYS A 113 43.24 -4.37 -7.59
C LYS A 113 43.47 -5.77 -7.02
N LEU A 114 42.87 -6.08 -5.87
CA LEU A 114 43.00 -7.39 -5.24
C LEU A 114 42.46 -8.51 -6.13
N ALA A 115 41.35 -8.27 -6.84
CA ALA A 115 40.82 -9.26 -7.79
C ALA A 115 41.78 -9.51 -8.97
N LEU A 116 42.46 -8.47 -9.47
CA LEU A 116 43.48 -8.62 -10.52
C LEU A 116 44.70 -9.39 -10.01
N ASP A 117 45.16 -9.10 -8.79
CA ASP A 117 46.28 -9.77 -8.15
C ASP A 117 45.99 -11.26 -7.89
N LEU A 118 44.73 -11.59 -7.54
CA LEU A 118 44.24 -12.95 -7.35
C LEU A 118 43.83 -13.64 -8.67
N HIS A 119 44.01 -12.97 -9.82
CA HIS A 119 43.61 -13.45 -11.14
C HIS A 119 42.13 -13.86 -11.25
N LEU A 120 41.26 -13.17 -10.51
CA LEU A 120 39.82 -13.39 -10.56
C LEU A 120 39.22 -12.72 -11.81
N PRO A 121 38.34 -13.41 -12.55
CA PRO A 121 37.59 -12.79 -13.63
C PRO A 121 36.64 -11.72 -13.07
N ILE A 122 36.68 -10.53 -13.69
CA ILE A 122 35.81 -9.41 -13.32
C ILE A 122 34.67 -9.34 -14.34
N ARG A 123 33.43 -9.56 -13.88
CA ARG A 123 32.22 -9.48 -14.72
C ARG A 123 31.41 -8.24 -14.41
N GLU A 124 31.20 -7.40 -15.44
CA GLU A 124 30.35 -6.22 -15.33
C GLU A 124 28.91 -6.55 -15.75
N VAL A 125 27.92 -6.24 -14.91
CA VAL A 125 26.49 -6.57 -15.15
C VAL A 125 25.57 -5.38 -14.90
N HIS A 126 24.30 -5.46 -15.29
CA HIS A 126 23.34 -4.42 -14.91
C HIS A 126 23.10 -4.42 -13.40
N ARG A 127 22.87 -3.23 -12.82
CA ARG A 127 22.55 -3.07 -11.40
C ARG A 127 21.36 -3.91 -10.94
N ALA A 128 20.35 -4.06 -11.79
CA ALA A 128 19.16 -4.87 -11.51
C ALA A 128 19.47 -6.37 -11.33
N GLU A 129 20.50 -6.89 -12.00
CA GLU A 129 20.92 -8.29 -11.88
C GLU A 129 21.59 -8.54 -10.51
N ILE A 130 22.45 -7.62 -10.08
CA ILE A 130 23.13 -7.66 -8.79
C ILE A 130 22.15 -7.51 -7.62
N GLU A 131 21.21 -6.56 -7.73
CA GLU A 131 20.17 -6.37 -6.72
C GLU A 131 19.22 -7.57 -6.62
N GLY A 132 19.01 -8.30 -7.73
CA GLY A 132 18.26 -9.56 -7.76
C GLY A 132 18.98 -10.73 -7.05
N LEU A 133 20.31 -10.73 -7.05
CA LEU A 133 21.13 -11.74 -6.37
C LEU A 133 21.30 -11.45 -4.87
N SER A 134 21.56 -10.20 -4.51
CA SER A 134 21.66 -9.75 -3.12
C SER A 134 21.15 -8.32 -2.96
N GLY A 135 20.16 -8.15 -2.09
CA GLY A 135 19.55 -6.85 -1.78
C GLY A 135 20.46 -5.86 -1.04
N SER A 136 21.61 -6.31 -0.53
CA SER A 136 22.58 -5.48 0.22
C SER A 136 23.91 -5.27 -0.52
N SER A 137 23.95 -5.58 -1.81
CA SER A 137 25.19 -5.64 -2.62
C SER A 137 25.89 -4.29 -2.85
N GLN A 138 25.21 -3.15 -2.69
CA GLN A 138 25.82 -1.81 -2.89
C GLN A 138 26.61 -1.65 -4.22
N GLY A 139 26.28 -2.46 -5.23
CA GLY A 139 26.91 -2.46 -6.54
C GLY A 139 28.12 -3.38 -6.74
N ILE A 140 28.51 -4.20 -5.74
CA ILE A 140 29.61 -5.17 -5.87
C ILE A 140 29.30 -6.49 -5.16
N LEU A 141 29.73 -7.60 -5.76
CA LEU A 141 29.48 -8.94 -5.26
C LEU A 141 30.66 -9.85 -5.61
N LEU A 142 31.03 -10.71 -4.68
CA LEU A 142 32.05 -11.74 -4.83
C LEU A 142 31.36 -13.10 -4.75
N ALA A 143 31.65 -13.96 -5.73
CA ALA A 143 31.04 -15.28 -5.89
C ALA A 143 32.10 -16.37 -5.93
#